data_AF-A0A4R4G367-F1
#
_entry.id   AF-A0A4R4G367-F1
#
_cell.length_a   1.000
_cell.length_b   1.000
_cell.length_c   1.000
_cell.angle_alpha   90.00
_cell.angle_beta   90.00
_cell.angle_gamma   90.00
#
_symmetry.space_group_name_H-M   'P 1'
#
loop_
_entity.id
_entity.type
_entity.pdbx_description
1 polymer ?
#
loop_
_entity_poly.entity_id
_entity_poly.type
_entity_poly.pdbx_seq_one_letter_code
_entity_poly.pdbx_strand_id
1 'polypeptide(L)'
;MIYETAIFISLSAAAALGWQYLRTKADLNILHAQAEQLQSIAAQERAQRIEFQTKSEQLLNEYRILERDYAVLHTRSEENTRSFEEKIRLLDEAKAQMKVQFEQLAAQIFEQKAKTFDEAHAKGLDLLLKPFREQIAQFAAQSKEQFIHDAKERQSLKDEIVRLKSMSERLSEDAINLTQALKGENKTQGNWGEIVLERILEESGLREGHEYELQSTLSDEEGKKYRPDVIVHLPQNKDIIIDSKVSLVAYDAFVRAENDEERAHALKQHLLSIHSHIKGLSSKRYEQLEGVRTLDFVLLFMPIEGAFLLALENDNTFFKTAYEQNIVVVSPSTLLVTLRTIEYIWRSEYQERNAREIAASAEALYEKLVAFVEDMEKIGEQIGRTQKSYDAAMNKLSTGKGNLIRRAEGMRKLGLKPKKALPASLAGNEEEEPLL
;
A
#
# COMPACT_ATOMS: atom_id res chain seq x y z
N MET A 1 74.22 20.33 -90.36
CA MET A 1 72.90 19.73 -90.70
C MET A 1 72.66 18.35 -90.08
N ILE A 2 73.46 17.30 -90.31
CA ILE A 2 73.14 15.93 -89.80
C ILE A 2 73.23 15.81 -88.25
N TYR A 3 74.15 16.52 -87.60
CA TYR A 3 74.30 16.48 -86.13
C TYR A 3 73.19 17.23 -85.38
N GLU A 4 72.68 18.34 -85.94
CA GLU A 4 71.61 19.13 -85.31
C GLU A 4 70.26 18.39 -85.34
N THR A 5 69.97 17.65 -86.42
CA THR A 5 68.75 16.85 -86.52
C THR A 5 68.79 15.63 -85.58
N ALA A 6 69.95 15.00 -85.40
CA ALA A 6 70.11 13.90 -84.45
C ALA A 6 69.89 14.34 -82.99
N ILE A 7 70.39 15.52 -82.61
CA ILE A 7 70.17 16.09 -81.27
C ILE A 7 68.68 16.39 -81.06
N PHE A 8 68.00 16.97 -82.04
CA PHE A 8 66.57 17.29 -81.95
C PHE A 8 65.68 16.04 -81.83
N ILE A 9 66.02 14.96 -82.54
CA ILE A 9 65.33 13.67 -82.44
C ILE A 9 65.56 13.02 -81.06
N SER A 10 66.78 13.11 -80.52
CA SER A 10 67.08 12.55 -79.19
C SER A 10 66.37 13.32 -78.06
N LEU A 11 66.27 14.65 -78.16
CA LEU A 11 65.57 15.50 -77.21
C LEU A 11 64.05 15.29 -77.27
N SER A 12 63.48 15.14 -78.47
CA SER A 12 62.05 14.86 -78.61
C SER A 12 61.68 13.45 -78.13
N ALA A 13 62.53 12.45 -78.38
CA ALA A 13 62.37 11.11 -77.83
C ALA A 13 62.47 11.09 -76.30
N ALA A 14 63.44 11.80 -75.71
CA ALA A 14 63.57 11.94 -74.26
C ALA A 14 62.38 12.67 -73.63
N ALA A 15 61.87 13.72 -74.28
CA ALA A 15 60.67 14.43 -73.84
C ALA A 15 59.41 13.55 -73.93
N ALA A 16 59.26 12.77 -75.01
CA ALA A 16 58.16 11.82 -75.17
C ALA A 16 58.21 10.70 -74.13
N LEU A 17 59.39 10.13 -73.85
CA LEU A 17 59.58 9.11 -72.81
C LEU A 17 59.35 9.69 -71.40
N GLY A 18 59.81 10.92 -71.14
CA GLY A 18 59.55 11.62 -69.89
C GLY A 18 58.07 11.92 -69.68
N TRP A 19 57.37 12.35 -70.72
CA TRP A 19 55.93 12.56 -70.70
C TRP A 19 55.15 11.26 -70.50
N GLN A 20 55.55 10.18 -71.19
CA GLN A 20 54.98 8.84 -71.02
C GLN A 20 55.17 8.34 -69.58
N TYR A 21 56.37 8.51 -69.00
CA TYR A 21 56.68 8.11 -67.63
C TYR A 21 55.90 8.93 -66.58
N LEU A 22 55.77 10.25 -66.79
CA LEU A 22 54.98 11.10 -65.90
C LEU A 22 53.49 10.75 -65.96
N ARG A 23 52.98 10.44 -67.16
CA ARG A 23 51.59 10.01 -67.35
C ARG A 23 51.33 8.66 -66.68
N THR A 24 52.19 7.66 -66.89
CA THR A 24 52.02 6.35 -66.23
C THR A 24 52.15 6.46 -64.72
N LYS A 25 53.06 7.30 -64.20
CA LYS A 25 53.18 7.56 -62.76
C LYS A 25 51.94 8.27 -62.18
N ALA A 26 51.36 9.21 -62.90
CA ALA A 26 50.11 9.87 -62.51
C ALA A 26 48.94 8.88 -62.49
N ASP A 27 48.81 8.05 -63.52
CA ASP A 27 47.79 7.00 -63.59
C ASP A 27 47.96 5.97 -62.45
N LEU A 28 49.20 5.61 -62.10
CA LEU A 28 49.50 4.69 -60.98
C LEU A 28 49.14 5.29 -59.63
N ASN A 29 49.39 6.59 -59.42
CA ASN A 29 49.00 7.29 -58.20
C ASN A 29 47.49 7.41 -58.07
N ILE A 30 46.78 7.68 -59.16
CA ILE A 30 45.30 7.71 -59.18
C ILE A 30 44.75 6.31 -58.84
N LEU A 31 45.33 5.26 -59.42
CA LEU A 31 44.94 3.89 -59.16
C LEU A 31 45.18 3.49 -57.69
N HIS A 32 46.32 3.88 -57.10
CA HIS A 32 46.60 3.67 -55.68
C HIS A 32 45.60 4.43 -54.78
N ALA A 33 45.30 5.69 -55.08
CA ALA A 33 44.32 6.47 -54.32
C ALA A 33 42.91 5.85 -54.40
N GLN A 34 42.51 5.35 -55.58
CA GLN A 34 41.25 4.61 -55.75
C GLN A 34 41.25 3.29 -54.97
N ALA A 35 42.37 2.56 -54.95
CA ALA A 35 42.51 1.31 -54.20
C ALA A 35 42.42 1.56 -52.68
N GLU A 36 43.07 2.60 -52.16
CA GLU A 36 42.97 3.00 -50.75
C GLU A 36 41.53 3.42 -50.39
N GLN A 37 40.88 4.20 -51.25
CA GLN A 37 39.48 4.60 -51.04
C GLN A 37 38.55 3.39 -51.01
N LEU A 38 38.70 2.43 -51.93
CA LEU A 38 37.92 1.19 -51.95
C LEU A 38 38.18 0.33 -50.70
N GLN A 39 39.42 0.26 -50.22
CA GLN A 39 39.74 -0.45 -48.97
C GLN A 39 39.09 0.22 -47.75
N SER A 40 39.07 1.55 -47.70
CA SER A 40 38.42 2.29 -46.61
C SER A 40 36.91 2.06 -46.56
N ILE A 41 36.24 2.06 -47.73
CA ILE A 41 34.81 1.79 -47.85
C ILE A 41 34.51 0.33 -47.44
N ALA A 42 35.32 -0.62 -47.91
CA ALA A 42 35.17 -2.02 -47.53
C ALA A 42 35.39 -2.25 -46.02
N ALA A 43 36.29 -1.49 -45.38
CA ALA A 43 36.50 -1.53 -43.93
C ALA A 43 35.29 -0.96 -43.17
N GLN A 44 34.72 0.15 -43.64
CA GLN A 44 33.51 0.75 -43.05
C GLN A 44 32.29 -0.16 -43.17
N GLU A 45 32.06 -0.78 -44.35
CA GLU A 45 30.97 -1.76 -44.51
C GLU A 45 31.13 -2.96 -43.57
N ARG A 46 32.36 -3.45 -43.39
CA ARG A 46 32.63 -4.55 -42.45
C ARG A 46 32.34 -4.15 -41.01
N ALA A 47 32.74 -2.95 -40.61
CA ALA A 47 32.46 -2.44 -39.27
C ALA A 47 30.95 -2.31 -39.01
N GLN A 48 30.19 -1.74 -39.96
CA GLN A 48 28.74 -1.63 -39.85
C GLN A 48 28.04 -3.01 -39.81
N ARG A 49 28.51 -3.98 -40.61
CA ARG A 49 27.97 -5.35 -40.57
C ARG A 49 28.20 -6.02 -39.21
N ILE A 50 29.38 -5.83 -38.63
CA ILE A 50 29.70 -6.37 -37.30
C ILE A 50 28.82 -5.70 -36.24
N GLU A 51 28.69 -4.38 -36.25
CA GLU A 51 27.83 -3.65 -35.32
C GLU A 51 26.36 -4.09 -35.41
N PHE A 52 25.84 -4.24 -36.63
CA PHE A 52 24.49 -4.73 -36.87
C PHE A 52 24.31 -6.18 -36.38
N GLN A 53 25.30 -7.05 -36.60
CA GLN A 53 25.29 -8.42 -36.09
C GLN A 53 25.28 -8.43 -34.55
N THR A 54 26.14 -7.65 -33.90
CA THR A 54 26.19 -7.56 -32.44
C THR A 54 24.87 -7.05 -31.86
N LYS A 55 24.27 -6.02 -32.47
CA LYS A 55 22.98 -5.48 -32.03
C LYS A 55 21.84 -6.48 -32.22
N SER A 56 21.86 -7.23 -33.32
CA SER A 56 20.90 -8.32 -33.57
C SER A 56 21.03 -9.44 -32.54
N GLU A 57 22.26 -9.84 -32.19
CA GLU A 57 22.52 -10.85 -31.16
C GLU A 57 22.08 -10.38 -29.76
N GLN A 58 22.30 -9.10 -29.42
CA GLN A 58 21.83 -8.51 -28.17
C GLN A 58 20.31 -8.52 -28.09
N LEU A 59 19.61 -8.07 -29.15
CA LEU A 59 18.15 -8.07 -29.21
C LEU A 59 17.57 -9.48 -29.09
N LEU A 60 18.21 -10.46 -29.73
CA LEU A 60 17.80 -11.87 -29.65
C LEU A 60 17.96 -12.41 -28.23
N ASN A 61 19.02 -12.00 -27.52
CA ASN A 61 19.24 -12.40 -26.14
C ASN A 61 18.23 -11.75 -25.18
N GLU A 62 17.94 -10.46 -25.34
CA GLU A 62 16.89 -9.77 -24.59
C GLU A 62 15.51 -10.40 -24.82
N TYR A 63 15.17 -10.70 -26.07
CA TYR A 63 13.92 -11.39 -26.41
C TYR A 63 13.82 -12.75 -25.70
N ARG A 64 14.92 -13.53 -25.67
CA ARG A 64 14.97 -14.82 -24.96
C ARG A 64 14.82 -14.69 -23.44
N ILE A 65 15.42 -13.65 -22.85
CA ILE A 65 15.26 -13.38 -21.41
C ILE A 65 13.81 -13.01 -21.11
N LEU A 66 13.22 -12.13 -21.91
CA LEU A 66 11.84 -11.68 -21.75
C LEU A 66 10.83 -12.83 -21.95
N GLU A 67 11.05 -13.69 -22.94
CA GLU A 67 10.24 -14.89 -23.18
C GLU A 67 10.33 -15.87 -22.00
N ARG A 68 11.52 -16.02 -21.40
CA ARG A 68 11.71 -16.84 -20.20
C ARG A 68 10.99 -16.27 -18.99
N ASP A 69 11.09 -14.97 -18.77
CA ASP A 69 10.44 -14.29 -17.65
C ASP A 69 8.91 -14.34 -17.80
N TYR A 70 8.40 -14.18 -19.03
CA TYR A 70 6.99 -14.37 -19.34
C TYR A 70 6.54 -15.80 -19.04
N ALA A 71 7.30 -16.81 -19.47
CA ALA A 71 6.98 -18.22 -19.19
C ALA A 71 6.95 -18.50 -17.67
N VAL A 72 7.95 -18.02 -16.91
CA VAL A 72 8.00 -18.16 -15.45
C VAL A 72 6.82 -17.47 -14.78
N LEU A 73 6.49 -16.25 -15.19
CA LEU A 73 5.38 -15.48 -14.63
C LEU A 73 4.03 -16.12 -14.94
N HIS A 74 3.86 -16.63 -16.17
CA HIS A 74 2.66 -17.33 -16.59
C HIS A 74 2.45 -18.63 -15.80
N THR A 75 3.48 -19.48 -15.71
CA THR A 75 3.43 -20.71 -14.90
C THR A 75 3.13 -20.41 -13.43
N ARG A 76 3.72 -19.37 -12.85
CA ARG A 76 3.48 -18.99 -11.46
C ARG A 76 2.04 -18.49 -11.24
N SER A 77 1.46 -17.81 -12.23
CA SER A 77 0.06 -17.38 -12.19
C SER A 77 -0.91 -18.57 -12.29
N GLU A 78 -0.60 -19.54 -13.15
CA GLU A 78 -1.38 -20.78 -13.26
C GLU A 78 -1.29 -21.64 -11.99
N GLU A 79 -0.10 -21.80 -11.41
CA GLU A 79 0.10 -22.49 -10.13
C GLU A 79 -0.66 -21.81 -8.99
N ASN A 80 -0.63 -20.48 -8.92
CA ASN A 80 -1.41 -19.74 -7.93
C ASN A 80 -2.91 -19.99 -8.10
N THR A 81 -3.42 -19.91 -9.33
CA THR A 81 -4.84 -20.18 -9.64
C THR A 81 -5.23 -21.59 -9.22
N ARG A 82 -4.41 -22.58 -9.57
CA ARG A 82 -4.64 -23.99 -9.20
C ARG A 82 -4.59 -24.21 -7.69
N SER A 83 -3.63 -23.59 -7.00
CA SER A 83 -3.54 -23.62 -5.53
C SER A 83 -4.78 -23.00 -4.87
N PHE A 84 -5.33 -21.93 -5.45
CA PHE A 84 -6.58 -21.33 -4.98
C PHE A 84 -7.77 -22.26 -5.17
N GLU A 85 -7.91 -22.89 -6.33
CA GLU A 85 -8.98 -23.87 -6.58
C GLU A 85 -8.88 -25.07 -5.64
N GLU A 86 -7.67 -25.58 -5.38
CA GLU A 86 -7.43 -26.65 -4.41
C GLU A 86 -7.81 -26.23 -2.98
N LYS A 87 -7.46 -25.01 -2.56
CA LYS A 87 -7.86 -24.46 -1.25
C LYS A 87 -9.38 -24.32 -1.13
N ILE A 88 -10.06 -23.86 -2.18
CA ILE A 88 -11.53 -23.78 -2.20
C ILE A 88 -12.13 -25.18 -2.06
N ARG A 89 -11.61 -26.17 -2.79
CA ARG A 89 -12.09 -27.56 -2.71
C ARG A 89 -11.88 -28.17 -1.32
N LEU A 90 -10.72 -27.93 -0.70
CA LEU A 90 -10.42 -28.37 0.67
C LEU A 90 -11.37 -27.73 1.70
N LEU A 91 -11.73 -26.45 1.53
CA LEU A 91 -12.70 -25.78 2.39
C LEU A 91 -14.10 -26.37 2.24
N ASP A 92 -14.53 -26.68 1.01
CA ASP A 92 -15.82 -27.33 0.78
C ASP A 92 -15.86 -28.76 1.32
N GLU A 93 -14.78 -29.53 1.19
CA GLU A 93 -14.64 -30.84 1.83
C GLU A 93 -14.66 -30.75 3.37
N ALA A 94 -13.93 -29.80 3.95
CA ALA A 94 -13.93 -29.57 5.40
C ALA A 94 -15.33 -29.18 5.90
N LYS A 95 -16.03 -28.32 5.16
CA LYS A 95 -17.43 -27.94 5.45
C LYS A 95 -18.37 -29.14 5.38
N ALA A 96 -18.22 -30.00 4.38
CA ALA A 96 -19.02 -31.22 4.25
C ALA A 96 -18.71 -32.22 5.38
N GLN A 97 -17.44 -32.42 5.73
CA GLN A 97 -17.03 -33.24 6.86
C GLN A 97 -17.54 -32.71 8.20
N MET A 98 -17.45 -31.40 8.46
CA MET A 98 -18.00 -30.78 9.66
C MET A 98 -19.51 -30.97 9.74
N LYS A 99 -20.23 -30.90 8.62
CA LYS A 99 -21.67 -31.18 8.57
C LYS A 99 -21.98 -32.64 8.96
N VAL A 100 -21.25 -33.60 8.40
CA VAL A 100 -21.42 -35.03 8.72
C VAL A 100 -21.06 -35.33 10.18
N GLN A 101 -19.94 -34.78 10.67
CA GLN A 101 -19.53 -34.92 12.07
C GLN A 101 -20.56 -34.27 13.00
N PHE A 102 -21.12 -33.12 12.64
CA PHE A 102 -22.19 -32.48 13.39
C PHE A 102 -23.46 -33.35 13.44
N GLU A 103 -23.88 -33.94 12.32
CA GLU A 103 -25.02 -34.86 12.27
C GLU A 103 -24.79 -36.11 13.12
N GLN A 104 -23.58 -36.67 13.10
CA GLN A 104 -23.20 -37.81 13.94
C GLN A 104 -23.13 -37.44 15.43
N LEU A 105 -22.55 -36.29 15.78
CA LEU A 105 -22.46 -35.83 17.15
C LEU A 105 -23.84 -35.49 17.71
N ALA A 106 -24.71 -34.88 16.89
CA ALA A 106 -26.10 -34.62 17.25
C ALA A 106 -26.88 -35.92 17.49
N ALA A 107 -26.70 -36.94 16.63
CA ALA A 107 -27.31 -38.25 16.80
C ALA A 107 -26.80 -38.97 18.06
N GLN A 108 -25.48 -38.96 18.31
CA GLN A 108 -24.88 -39.54 19.52
C GLN A 108 -25.33 -38.81 20.79
N ILE A 109 -25.38 -37.48 20.78
CA ILE A 109 -25.86 -36.69 21.93
C ILE A 109 -27.35 -36.96 22.18
N PHE A 110 -28.17 -37.06 21.12
CA PHE A 110 -29.60 -37.42 21.25
C PHE A 110 -29.78 -38.83 21.82
N GLU A 111 -29.02 -39.82 21.35
CA GLU A 111 -29.14 -41.21 21.77
C GLU A 111 -28.60 -41.45 23.20
N GLN A 112 -27.52 -40.75 23.56
CA GLN A 112 -26.92 -40.80 24.90
C GLN A 112 -27.75 -40.04 25.95
N LYS A 113 -28.49 -38.98 25.54
CA LYS A 113 -29.39 -38.21 26.41
C LYS A 113 -30.82 -38.76 26.46
N ALA A 114 -31.32 -39.45 25.42
CA ALA A 114 -32.66 -40.07 25.44
C ALA A 114 -32.83 -41.13 26.54
N LYS A 115 -31.73 -41.78 26.99
CA LYS A 115 -31.74 -42.69 28.14
C LYS A 115 -31.94 -42.00 29.50
N THR A 116 -31.93 -40.66 29.57
CA THR A 116 -31.93 -39.91 30.84
C THR A 116 -32.89 -38.72 30.91
N PHE A 117 -33.87 -38.53 30.01
CA PHE A 117 -34.49 -37.21 29.88
C PHE A 117 -36.03 -37.12 29.75
N ASP A 118 -36.64 -36.41 30.71
CA ASP A 118 -38.05 -35.97 30.81
C ASP A 118 -38.33 -34.67 30.02
N GLU A 119 -39.61 -34.46 29.66
CA GLU A 119 -40.15 -33.44 28.75
C GLU A 119 -39.85 -31.96 29.13
N ALA A 120 -39.36 -31.67 30.34
CA ALA A 120 -39.21 -30.32 30.87
C ALA A 120 -38.05 -29.49 30.26
N HIS A 121 -36.97 -30.09 29.74
CA HIS A 121 -35.84 -29.30 29.19
C HIS A 121 -35.75 -29.21 27.65
N ALA A 122 -36.68 -29.81 26.91
CA ALA A 122 -36.77 -29.59 25.46
C ALA A 122 -37.04 -28.11 25.11
N LYS A 123 -37.85 -27.43 25.93
CA LYS A 123 -38.12 -25.98 25.81
C LYS A 123 -36.93 -25.09 26.21
N GLY A 124 -36.02 -25.58 27.06
CA GLY A 124 -34.83 -24.83 27.49
C GLY A 124 -33.71 -24.82 26.44
N LEU A 125 -33.56 -25.91 25.68
CA LEU A 125 -32.55 -26.04 24.63
C LEU A 125 -32.86 -25.17 23.39
N ASP A 126 -34.13 -25.02 23.01
CA ASP A 126 -34.52 -24.13 21.91
C ASP A 126 -34.20 -22.66 22.23
N LEU A 127 -34.34 -22.25 23.50
CA LEU A 127 -34.02 -20.90 23.98
C LEU A 127 -32.51 -20.65 24.04
N LEU A 128 -31.69 -21.68 24.30
CA LEU A 128 -30.22 -21.57 24.37
C LEU A 128 -29.55 -21.68 23.00
N LEU A 129 -30.16 -22.40 22.04
CA LEU A 129 -29.61 -22.59 20.70
C LEU A 129 -29.99 -21.47 19.73
N LYS A 130 -31.08 -20.74 19.98
CA LYS A 130 -31.52 -19.61 19.15
C LYS A 130 -30.47 -18.50 19.03
N PRO A 131 -29.89 -17.98 20.12
CA PRO A 131 -28.89 -16.90 20.06
C PRO A 131 -27.63 -17.34 19.32
N PHE A 132 -27.24 -18.61 19.45
CA PHE A 132 -26.07 -19.16 18.78
C PHE A 132 -26.29 -19.33 17.27
N ARG A 133 -27.50 -19.74 16.86
CA ARG A 133 -27.89 -19.85 15.45
C ARG A 133 -27.98 -18.48 14.79
N GLU A 134 -28.49 -17.49 15.50
CA GLU A 134 -28.55 -16.09 15.07
C GLU A 134 -27.14 -15.47 14.95
N GLN A 135 -26.24 -15.74 15.90
CA GLN A 135 -24.84 -15.28 15.83
C GLN A 135 -24.07 -15.91 14.68
N ILE A 136 -24.21 -17.21 14.43
CA ILE A 136 -23.55 -17.87 13.27
C ILE A 136 -24.11 -17.34 11.95
N ALA A 137 -25.43 -17.09 11.88
CA ALA A 137 -26.04 -16.49 10.69
C ALA A 137 -25.56 -15.04 10.47
N GLN A 138 -25.43 -14.24 11.53
CA GLN A 138 -24.86 -12.90 11.48
C GLN A 138 -23.38 -12.90 11.09
N PHE A 139 -22.59 -13.82 11.65
CA PHE A 139 -21.18 -13.96 11.31
C PHE A 139 -20.99 -14.37 9.83
N ALA A 140 -21.80 -15.30 9.34
CA ALA A 140 -21.79 -15.71 7.93
C ALA A 140 -22.21 -14.55 7.00
N ALA A 141 -23.20 -13.75 7.41
CA ALA A 141 -23.62 -12.56 6.68
C ALA A 141 -22.53 -11.47 6.66
N GLN A 142 -21.95 -11.13 7.82
CA GLN A 142 -20.84 -10.18 7.94
C GLN A 142 -19.60 -10.64 7.17
N SER A 143 -19.26 -11.93 7.22
CA SER A 143 -18.12 -12.46 6.46
C SER A 143 -18.34 -12.32 4.96
N LYS A 144 -19.55 -12.63 4.46
CA LYS A 144 -19.91 -12.42 3.06
C LYS A 144 -19.90 -10.94 2.67
N GLU A 145 -20.39 -10.07 3.55
CA GLU A 145 -20.40 -8.63 3.34
C GLU A 145 -18.98 -8.05 3.31
N GLN A 146 -18.07 -8.54 4.17
CA GLN A 146 -16.66 -8.21 4.14
C GLN A 146 -15.98 -8.66 2.84
N PHE A 147 -16.27 -9.86 2.33
CA PHE A 147 -15.72 -10.29 1.03
C PHE A 147 -16.19 -9.43 -0.14
N ILE A 148 -17.46 -8.99 -0.10
CA ILE A 148 -18.01 -8.07 -1.10
C ILE A 148 -17.35 -6.69 -0.95
N HIS A 149 -17.14 -6.23 0.29
CA HIS A 149 -16.45 -4.98 0.58
C HIS A 149 -15.00 -5.02 0.09
N ASP A 150 -14.23 -6.04 0.42
CA ASP A 150 -12.84 -6.24 -0.03
C ASP A 150 -12.74 -6.32 -1.57
N ALA A 151 -13.68 -7.02 -2.23
CA ALA A 151 -13.73 -7.08 -3.69
C ALA A 151 -14.02 -5.70 -4.30
N LYS A 152 -14.90 -4.92 -3.66
CA LYS A 152 -15.25 -3.55 -4.07
C LYS A 152 -14.11 -2.57 -3.80
N GLU A 153 -13.38 -2.71 -2.70
CA GLU A 153 -12.15 -1.97 -2.40
C GLU A 153 -11.05 -2.28 -3.40
N ARG A 154 -10.86 -3.54 -3.80
CA ARG A 154 -9.89 -3.90 -4.85
C ARG A 154 -10.27 -3.34 -6.21
N GLN A 155 -11.57 -3.36 -6.54
CA GLN A 155 -12.06 -2.74 -7.76
C GLN A 155 -11.88 -1.21 -7.71
N SER A 156 -12.18 -0.59 -6.56
CA SER A 156 -11.92 0.84 -6.33
C SER A 156 -10.45 1.15 -6.47
N LEU A 157 -9.55 0.35 -5.88
CA LEU A 157 -8.10 0.50 -5.98
C LEU A 157 -7.64 0.38 -7.44
N LYS A 158 -8.19 -0.57 -8.19
CA LYS A 158 -7.91 -0.72 -9.63
C LYS A 158 -8.37 0.51 -10.41
N ASP A 159 -9.56 1.01 -10.14
CA ASP A 159 -10.08 2.22 -10.78
C ASP A 159 -9.23 3.45 -10.39
N GLU A 160 -8.74 3.49 -9.16
CA GLU A 160 -7.82 4.50 -8.62
C GLU A 160 -6.44 4.43 -9.30
N ILE A 161 -5.94 3.22 -9.60
CA ILE A 161 -4.71 2.98 -10.39
C ILE A 161 -4.90 3.40 -11.85
N VAL A 162 -6.06 3.11 -12.46
CA VAL A 162 -6.37 3.55 -13.83
C VAL A 162 -6.49 5.07 -13.89
N ARG A 163 -7.09 5.69 -12.88
CA ARG A 163 -7.16 7.14 -12.73
C ARG A 163 -5.77 7.75 -12.52
N LEU A 164 -4.90 7.10 -11.73
CA LEU A 164 -3.49 7.47 -11.57
C LEU A 164 -2.76 7.47 -12.91
N LYS A 165 -2.95 6.41 -13.70
CA LYS A 165 -2.34 6.29 -15.01
C LYS A 165 -2.79 7.42 -15.94
N SER A 166 -4.08 7.71 -16.01
CA SER A 166 -4.59 8.78 -16.89
C SER A 166 -4.21 10.19 -16.40
N MET A 167 -4.11 10.40 -15.09
CA MET A 167 -3.58 11.65 -14.51
C MET A 167 -2.09 11.80 -14.79
N SER A 168 -1.30 10.73 -14.67
CA SER A 168 0.12 10.70 -15.05
C SER A 168 0.31 11.03 -16.54
N GLU A 169 -0.48 10.41 -17.43
CA GLU A 169 -0.46 10.69 -18.86
C GLU A 169 -0.77 12.18 -19.15
N ARG A 170 -1.80 12.74 -18.50
CA ARG A 170 -2.17 14.16 -18.62
C ARG A 170 -1.12 15.11 -18.05
N LEU A 171 -0.59 14.84 -16.86
CA LEU A 171 0.46 15.64 -16.23
C LEU A 171 1.73 15.65 -17.08
N SER A 172 2.06 14.53 -17.72
CA SER A 172 3.18 14.43 -18.64
C SER A 172 2.95 15.27 -19.91
N GLU A 173 1.74 15.24 -20.45
CA GLU A 173 1.33 16.07 -21.59
C GLU A 173 1.33 17.57 -21.26
N ASP A 174 0.78 17.94 -20.10
CA ASP A 174 0.77 19.32 -19.58
C ASP A 174 2.20 19.81 -19.29
N ALA A 175 3.06 18.96 -18.76
CA ALA A 175 4.48 19.25 -18.56
C ALA A 175 5.17 19.56 -19.90
N ILE A 176 4.96 18.75 -20.93
CA ILE A 176 5.53 18.97 -22.27
C ILE A 176 5.02 20.29 -22.87
N ASN A 177 3.72 20.51 -22.85
CA ASN A 177 3.09 21.72 -23.41
C ASN A 177 3.52 22.98 -22.67
N LEU A 178 3.67 22.92 -21.34
CA LEU A 178 4.08 24.06 -20.55
C LEU A 178 5.59 24.33 -20.63
N THR A 179 6.43 23.30 -20.79
CA THR A 179 7.87 23.48 -21.07
C THR A 179 8.07 24.26 -22.37
N GLN A 180 7.18 24.04 -23.36
CA GLN A 180 7.16 24.81 -24.60
C GLN A 180 6.64 26.25 -24.40
N ALA A 181 5.82 26.52 -23.37
CA ALA A 181 5.25 27.84 -23.06
C ALA A 181 6.14 28.70 -22.15
N LEU A 182 6.87 28.11 -21.19
CA LEU A 182 7.74 28.78 -20.21
C LEU A 182 9.16 29.03 -20.74
N LYS A 183 9.27 29.52 -21.98
CA LYS A 183 10.56 29.76 -22.64
C LYS A 183 11.37 30.84 -21.91
N GLY A 184 12.59 30.49 -21.47
CA GLY A 184 13.70 31.44 -21.31
C GLY A 184 13.96 32.02 -19.92
N GLU A 185 13.21 31.65 -18.87
CA GLU A 185 13.45 32.15 -17.52
C GLU A 185 13.64 31.00 -16.50
N ASN A 186 14.88 30.78 -16.07
CA ASN A 186 15.26 29.72 -15.08
C ASN A 186 14.48 29.82 -13.76
N LYS A 187 14.07 31.03 -13.36
CA LYS A 187 13.32 31.27 -12.12
C LYS A 187 11.87 30.78 -12.23
N THR A 188 11.29 30.88 -13.41
CA THR A 188 9.90 30.52 -13.72
C THR A 188 9.75 29.01 -13.90
N GLN A 189 10.79 28.33 -14.40
CA GLN A 189 10.87 26.86 -14.40
C GLN A 189 11.03 26.26 -13.00
N GLY A 190 11.86 26.87 -12.13
CA GLY A 190 12.00 26.44 -10.73
C GLY A 190 10.68 26.55 -9.96
N ASN A 191 10.01 27.69 -10.05
CA ASN A 191 8.69 27.90 -9.45
C ASN A 191 7.63 26.92 -10.01
N TRP A 192 7.75 26.49 -11.26
CA TRP A 192 6.82 25.52 -11.82
C TRP A 192 7.01 24.11 -11.24
N GLY A 193 8.25 23.69 -11.02
CA GLY A 193 8.55 22.42 -10.34
C GLY A 193 7.92 22.35 -8.95
N GLU A 194 7.94 23.45 -8.21
CA GLU A 194 7.28 23.58 -6.91
C GLU A 194 5.75 23.47 -7.03
N ILE A 195 5.13 24.15 -8.00
CA ILE A 195 3.67 24.07 -8.25
C ILE A 195 3.23 22.64 -8.60
N VAL A 196 4.00 21.92 -9.41
CA VAL A 196 3.69 20.52 -9.75
C VAL A 196 3.81 19.64 -8.51
N LEU A 197 4.84 19.85 -7.70
CA LEU A 197 5.05 19.11 -6.46
C LEU A 197 3.88 19.33 -5.48
N GLU A 198 3.48 20.58 -5.27
CA GLU A 198 2.33 20.96 -4.43
C GLU A 198 1.04 20.29 -4.91
N ARG A 199 0.77 20.34 -6.22
CA ARG A 199 -0.42 19.69 -6.79
C ARG A 199 -0.43 18.18 -6.60
N ILE A 200 0.72 17.52 -6.73
CA ILE A 200 0.84 16.08 -6.50
C ILE A 200 0.60 15.73 -5.02
N LEU A 201 1.05 16.58 -4.09
CA LEU A 201 0.75 16.42 -2.66
C LEU A 201 -0.74 16.54 -2.37
N GLU A 202 -1.42 17.55 -2.92
CA GLU A 202 -2.87 17.72 -2.81
C GLU A 202 -3.65 16.52 -3.37
N GLU A 203 -3.26 16.04 -4.55
CA GLU A 203 -3.92 14.91 -5.24
C GLU A 203 -3.62 13.55 -4.59
N SER A 204 -2.54 13.45 -3.80
CA SER A 204 -2.17 12.22 -3.10
C SER A 204 -3.11 11.85 -1.94
N GLY A 205 -3.90 12.81 -1.45
CA GLY A 205 -4.80 12.66 -0.30
C GLY A 205 -4.19 13.00 1.05
N LEU A 206 -2.93 13.45 1.07
CA LEU A 206 -2.26 13.96 2.28
C LEU A 206 -2.76 15.37 2.62
N ARG A 207 -2.74 15.76 3.90
CA ARG A 207 -3.17 17.09 4.35
C ARG A 207 -1.99 17.94 4.79
N GLU A 208 -1.95 19.18 4.32
CA GLU A 208 -0.97 20.17 4.73
C GLU A 208 -1.09 20.45 6.24
N GLY A 209 0.05 20.59 6.92
CA GLY A 209 0.14 20.81 8.37
C GLY A 209 -0.13 19.58 9.23
N HIS A 210 -0.41 18.42 8.61
CA HIS A 210 -0.63 17.15 9.29
C HIS A 210 0.30 16.07 8.76
N GLU A 211 0.11 15.68 7.50
CA GLU A 211 0.91 14.64 6.87
C GLU A 211 2.07 15.22 6.05
N TYR A 212 2.06 16.51 5.73
CA TYR A 212 3.21 17.19 5.13
C TYR A 212 3.26 18.68 5.47
N GLU A 213 4.44 19.27 5.33
CA GLU A 213 4.71 20.70 5.47
C GLU A 213 5.53 21.22 4.28
N LEU A 214 5.22 22.45 3.85
CA LEU A 214 5.93 23.14 2.77
C LEU A 214 6.99 24.09 3.34
N GLN A 215 8.17 24.09 2.73
CA GLN A 215 9.24 25.08 2.96
C GLN A 215 9.64 25.28 4.43
N SER A 216 9.55 24.24 5.27
CA SER A 216 9.94 24.28 6.68
C SER A 216 11.42 24.63 6.83
N THR A 217 11.76 25.46 7.82
CA THR A 217 13.17 25.83 8.08
C THR A 217 13.76 24.90 9.14
N LEU A 218 14.72 24.08 8.73
CA LEU A 218 15.47 23.19 9.60
C LEU A 218 16.82 23.83 9.96
N SER A 219 17.36 23.49 11.12
CA SER A 219 18.67 23.95 11.56
C SER A 219 19.56 22.75 11.89
N ASP A 220 20.83 22.88 11.53
CA ASP A 220 21.90 21.96 11.94
C ASP A 220 22.36 22.31 13.37
N GLU A 221 23.11 21.42 14.02
CA GLU A 221 23.76 21.60 15.33
C GLU A 221 24.62 22.89 15.36
N GLU A 222 25.19 23.28 14.20
CA GLU A 222 25.96 24.52 14.04
C GLU A 222 25.10 25.79 13.80
N GLY A 223 23.77 25.68 13.82
CA GLY A 223 22.83 26.79 13.62
C GLY A 223 22.65 27.23 12.16
N LYS A 224 23.24 26.49 11.20
CA LYS A 224 23.05 26.74 9.77
C LYS A 224 21.67 26.30 9.33
N LYS A 225 20.96 27.19 8.63
CA LYS A 225 19.58 26.96 8.19
C LYS A 225 19.55 26.23 6.86
N TYR A 226 18.76 25.17 6.81
CA TYR A 226 18.41 24.42 5.61
C TYR A 226 16.91 24.52 5.39
N ARG A 227 16.50 24.59 4.13
CA ARG A 227 15.09 24.68 3.75
C ARG A 227 14.84 23.64 2.67
N PRO A 228 14.36 22.43 3.04
CA PRO A 228 13.80 21.52 2.06
C PRO A 228 12.53 22.13 1.46
N ASP A 229 12.14 21.64 0.28
CA ASP A 229 10.92 22.12 -0.38
C ASP A 229 9.69 21.55 0.33
N VAL A 230 9.74 20.27 0.72
CA VAL A 230 8.64 19.58 1.42
C VAL A 230 9.19 18.61 2.45
N ILE A 231 8.51 18.51 3.60
CA ILE A 231 8.67 17.44 4.59
C ILE A 231 7.36 16.66 4.63
N VAL A 232 7.42 15.34 4.42
CA VAL A 232 6.28 14.43 4.53
C VAL A 232 6.44 13.59 5.78
N HIS A 233 5.45 13.66 6.66
CA HIS A 233 5.42 12.91 7.91
C HIS A 233 4.86 11.51 7.69
N LEU A 234 5.50 10.54 8.30
CA LEU A 234 5.12 9.13 8.35
C LEU A 234 4.66 8.76 9.76
N PRO A 235 3.89 7.67 9.90
CA PRO A 235 3.64 7.07 11.19
C PRO A 235 4.94 6.75 11.95
N GLN A 236 4.82 6.65 13.28
CA GLN A 236 5.96 6.45 14.19
C GLN A 236 6.94 7.63 14.27
N ASN A 237 6.50 8.84 13.90
CA ASN A 237 7.29 10.07 13.91
C ASN A 237 8.55 9.96 13.03
N LYS A 238 8.40 9.44 11.81
CA LYS A 238 9.45 9.47 10.80
C LYS A 238 9.11 10.47 9.72
N ASP A 239 10.11 10.94 9.00
CA ASP A 239 9.96 11.96 7.96
C ASP A 239 10.61 11.54 6.64
N ILE A 240 10.04 12.01 5.54
CA ILE A 240 10.64 11.95 4.21
C ILE A 240 10.79 13.37 3.72
N ILE A 241 11.97 13.69 3.21
CA ILE A 241 12.26 15.03 2.67
C ILE A 241 12.21 14.95 1.15
N ILE A 242 11.60 15.97 0.54
CA ILE A 242 11.54 16.14 -0.91
C ILE A 242 12.20 17.47 -1.29
N ASP A 243 13.09 17.42 -2.28
CA ASP A 243 13.79 18.58 -2.87
C ASP A 243 13.60 18.50 -4.40
N SER A 244 13.13 19.57 -5.03
CA SER A 244 12.66 19.62 -6.43
C SER A 244 13.61 20.32 -7.40
N LYS A 245 14.79 20.73 -6.93
CA LYS A 245 15.62 21.74 -7.60
C LYS A 245 16.51 21.18 -8.72
N VAL A 246 15.95 20.42 -9.66
CA VAL A 246 16.67 19.97 -10.86
C VAL A 246 16.53 21.02 -11.97
N SER A 247 17.67 21.56 -12.44
CA SER A 247 17.70 22.44 -13.61
C SER A 247 17.38 21.68 -14.90
N LEU A 248 16.36 22.12 -15.63
CA LEU A 248 15.87 21.49 -16.86
C LEU A 248 16.35 22.17 -18.16
N VAL A 249 17.25 23.14 -18.04
CA VAL A 249 17.77 23.93 -19.18
C VAL A 249 18.41 23.04 -20.23
N ALA A 250 19.20 22.05 -19.81
CA ALA A 250 19.88 21.13 -20.73
C ALA A 250 18.91 20.15 -21.41
N TYR A 251 17.84 19.75 -20.72
CA TYR A 251 16.78 18.93 -21.32
C TYR A 251 16.00 19.71 -22.38
N ASP A 252 15.65 20.97 -22.11
CA ASP A 252 15.00 21.84 -23.12
C ASP A 252 15.89 22.02 -24.35
N ALA A 253 17.20 22.23 -24.15
CA ALA A 253 18.17 22.31 -25.26
C ALA A 253 18.24 20.99 -26.05
N PHE A 254 18.18 19.84 -25.38
CA PHE A 254 18.17 18.52 -26.03
C PHE A 254 16.94 18.33 -26.92
N VAL A 255 15.75 18.69 -26.43
CA VAL A 255 14.49 18.57 -27.17
C VAL A 255 14.47 19.51 -28.38
N ARG A 256 15.11 20.68 -28.29
CA ARG A 256 15.15 21.68 -29.36
C ARG A 256 16.29 21.50 -30.36
N ALA A 257 17.25 20.62 -30.08
CA ALA A 257 18.41 20.43 -30.95
C ALA A 257 17.99 19.96 -32.35
N GLU A 258 18.36 20.74 -33.36
CA GLU A 258 18.03 20.49 -34.76
C GLU A 258 19.04 19.54 -35.42
N ASN A 259 20.25 19.42 -34.84
CA ASN A 259 21.30 18.52 -35.29
C ASN A 259 21.77 17.57 -34.18
N ASP A 260 22.40 16.46 -34.59
CA ASP A 260 22.80 15.40 -33.68
C ASP A 260 23.96 15.80 -32.76
N GLU A 261 24.83 16.74 -33.19
CA GLU A 261 25.93 17.24 -32.36
C GLU A 261 25.43 18.07 -31.17
N GLU A 262 24.50 19.00 -31.41
CA GLU A 262 23.84 19.78 -30.36
C GLU A 262 23.05 18.88 -29.42
N ARG A 263 22.36 17.86 -29.97
CA ARG A 263 21.60 16.89 -29.18
C ARG A 263 22.52 16.10 -28.24
N ALA A 264 23.64 15.59 -28.75
CA ALA A 264 24.62 14.87 -27.94
C ALA A 264 25.26 15.77 -26.86
N HIS A 265 25.55 17.03 -27.20
CA HIS A 265 26.08 17.99 -26.23
C HIS A 265 25.08 18.28 -25.10
N ALA A 266 23.83 18.57 -25.45
CA ALA A 266 22.77 18.88 -24.50
C ALA A 266 22.47 17.68 -23.57
N LEU A 267 22.44 16.46 -24.11
CA LEU A 267 22.31 15.23 -23.32
C LEU A 267 23.40 15.12 -22.26
N LYS A 268 24.67 15.35 -22.65
CA LYS A 268 25.80 15.31 -21.71
C LYS A 268 25.66 16.36 -20.61
N GLN A 269 25.22 17.57 -20.96
CA GLN A 269 24.98 18.63 -19.97
C GLN A 269 23.83 18.28 -19.02
N HIS A 270 22.77 17.62 -19.51
CA HIS A 270 21.65 17.16 -18.69
C HIS A 270 22.08 16.14 -17.65
N LEU A 271 22.82 15.11 -18.07
CA LEU A 271 23.38 14.10 -17.17
C LEU A 271 24.30 14.73 -16.12
N LEU A 272 25.21 15.63 -16.54
CA LEU A 272 26.13 16.33 -15.62
C LEU A 272 25.38 17.20 -14.60
N SER A 273 24.35 17.92 -15.05
CA SER A 273 23.49 18.75 -14.21
C SER A 273 22.88 17.91 -13.09
N ILE A 274 22.24 16.79 -13.46
CA ILE A 274 21.60 15.90 -12.49
C ILE A 274 22.61 15.34 -11.48
N HIS A 275 23.77 14.85 -11.93
CA HIS A 275 24.81 14.32 -11.03
C HIS A 275 25.33 15.38 -10.06
N SER A 276 25.52 16.62 -10.54
CA SER A 276 25.91 17.74 -9.69
C SER A 276 24.84 18.05 -8.64
N HIS A 277 23.57 17.96 -9.00
CA HIS A 277 22.45 18.17 -8.08
C HIS A 277 22.37 17.06 -7.01
N ILE A 278 22.49 15.79 -7.40
CA ILE A 278 22.52 14.66 -6.46
C ILE A 278 23.65 14.85 -5.45
N LYS A 279 24.87 15.13 -5.93
CA LYS A 279 26.03 15.35 -5.05
C LYS A 279 25.83 16.56 -4.13
N GLY A 280 25.26 17.63 -4.65
CA GLY A 280 24.94 18.83 -3.86
C GLY A 280 23.90 18.54 -2.78
N LEU A 281 22.86 17.76 -3.10
CA LEU A 281 21.80 17.38 -2.18
C LEU A 281 22.31 16.47 -1.07
N SER A 282 23.08 15.44 -1.42
CA SER A 282 23.68 14.49 -0.47
C SER A 282 24.55 15.22 0.56
N SER A 283 25.26 16.28 0.13
CA SER A 283 26.08 17.09 1.03
C SER A 283 25.31 17.90 2.08
N LYS A 284 23.99 18.12 1.88
CA LYS A 284 23.14 18.83 2.85
C LYS A 284 22.80 17.99 4.09
N ARG A 285 22.92 16.64 4.00
CA ARG A 285 22.71 15.67 5.10
C ARG A 285 21.51 15.99 5.96
N TYR A 286 20.32 16.06 5.34
CA TYR A 286 19.10 16.44 6.06
C TYR A 286 18.78 15.50 7.24
N GLU A 287 19.26 14.26 7.19
CA GLU A 287 19.17 13.27 8.26
C GLU A 287 19.86 13.67 9.57
N GLN A 288 20.72 14.68 9.55
CA GLN A 288 21.43 15.20 10.73
C GLN A 288 20.77 16.46 11.33
N LEU A 289 19.68 16.95 10.76
CA LEU A 289 19.08 18.21 11.18
C LEU A 289 18.15 18.06 12.38
N GLU A 290 18.17 19.06 13.26
CA GLU A 290 17.27 19.09 14.41
C GLU A 290 15.82 19.33 13.97
N GLY A 291 14.88 18.58 14.55
CA GLY A 291 13.44 18.72 14.31
C GLY A 291 12.85 17.77 13.27
N VAL A 292 13.68 16.94 12.62
CA VAL A 292 13.22 15.86 11.71
C VAL A 292 13.78 14.51 12.13
N ARG A 293 13.01 13.45 11.89
CA ARG A 293 13.43 12.05 12.06
C ARG A 293 13.35 11.36 10.71
N THR A 294 14.26 11.72 9.83
CA THR A 294 14.18 11.27 8.44
C THR A 294 14.44 9.76 8.30
N LEU A 295 13.93 9.17 7.23
CA LEU A 295 14.48 7.92 6.73
C LEU A 295 15.92 8.14 6.20
N ASP A 296 16.66 7.05 5.98
CA ASP A 296 18.03 7.08 5.45
C ASP A 296 18.09 7.55 3.98
N PHE A 297 17.07 8.21 3.43
CA PHE A 297 17.07 8.72 2.06
C PHE A 297 16.20 9.97 1.88
N VAL A 298 16.55 10.77 0.87
CA VAL A 298 15.85 11.98 0.42
C VAL A 298 15.28 11.76 -0.98
N LEU A 299 14.08 12.27 -1.25
CA LEU A 299 13.48 12.24 -2.58
C LEU A 299 13.93 13.46 -3.39
N LEU A 300 14.61 13.21 -4.52
CA LEU A 300 14.90 14.24 -5.51
C LEU A 300 13.79 14.24 -6.56
N PHE A 301 12.95 15.27 -6.55
CA PHE A 301 11.82 15.39 -7.48
C PHE A 301 12.27 16.02 -8.80
N MET A 302 11.98 15.34 -9.92
CA MET A 302 12.18 15.84 -11.27
C MET A 302 10.82 16.04 -11.94
N PRO A 303 10.38 17.28 -12.22
CA PRO A 303 8.99 17.54 -12.60
C PRO A 303 8.65 17.16 -14.05
N ILE A 304 9.64 16.82 -14.87
CA ILE A 304 9.44 16.34 -16.24
C ILE A 304 9.83 14.87 -16.35
N GLU A 305 8.84 14.00 -16.55
CA GLU A 305 9.03 12.55 -16.70
C GLU A 305 10.00 12.21 -17.85
N GLY A 306 9.86 12.88 -19.00
CA GLY A 306 10.74 12.65 -20.15
C GLY A 306 12.22 12.99 -19.88
N ALA A 307 12.50 13.94 -18.99
CA ALA A 307 13.87 14.28 -18.59
C ALA A 307 14.47 13.20 -17.69
N PHE A 308 13.64 12.56 -16.85
CA PHE A 308 14.04 11.45 -16.00
C PHE A 308 14.30 10.18 -16.82
N LEU A 309 13.38 9.84 -17.74
CA LEU A 309 13.54 8.69 -18.63
C LEU A 309 14.77 8.83 -19.53
N LEU A 310 15.02 10.03 -20.09
CA LEU A 310 16.20 10.29 -20.89
C LEU A 310 17.50 10.03 -20.12
N ALA A 311 17.55 10.42 -18.84
CA ALA A 311 18.70 10.15 -17.99
C ALA A 311 18.87 8.64 -17.72
N LEU A 312 17.76 7.94 -17.44
CA LEU A 312 17.76 6.50 -17.20
C LEU A 312 18.22 5.68 -18.43
N GLU A 313 17.79 6.07 -19.63
CA GLU A 313 18.15 5.39 -20.89
C GLU A 313 19.63 5.58 -21.27
N ASN A 314 20.24 6.70 -20.89
CA ASN A 314 21.59 7.08 -21.34
C ASN A 314 22.67 6.96 -20.25
N ASP A 315 22.28 6.67 -19.01
CA ASP A 315 23.19 6.42 -17.90
C ASP A 315 22.70 5.26 -17.02
N ASN A 316 23.24 4.08 -17.27
CA ASN A 316 22.93 2.86 -16.51
C ASN A 316 23.44 2.89 -15.06
N THR A 317 24.29 3.85 -14.69
CA THR A 317 24.83 4.01 -13.34
C THR A 317 24.13 5.07 -12.51
N PHE A 318 23.29 5.89 -13.14
CA PHE A 318 22.55 6.99 -12.56
C PHE A 318 21.78 6.60 -11.28
N PHE A 319 20.88 5.61 -11.40
CA PHE A 319 20.03 5.18 -10.29
C PHE A 319 20.85 4.63 -9.12
N LYS A 320 21.86 3.82 -9.43
CA LYS A 320 22.76 3.24 -8.43
C LYS A 320 23.54 4.32 -7.67
N THR A 321 24.08 5.30 -8.39
CA THR A 321 24.87 6.40 -7.82
C THR A 321 24.01 7.28 -6.91
N ALA A 322 22.77 7.57 -7.32
CA ALA A 322 21.82 8.31 -6.49
C ALA A 322 21.52 7.54 -5.20
N TYR A 323 21.21 6.25 -5.32
CA TYR A 323 20.87 5.39 -4.19
C TYR A 323 22.02 5.24 -3.19
N GLU A 324 23.26 5.04 -3.65
CA GLU A 324 24.46 4.99 -2.80
C GLU A 324 24.72 6.31 -2.05
N GLN A 325 24.17 7.42 -2.54
CA GLN A 325 24.22 8.74 -1.90
C GLN A 325 22.97 9.06 -1.08
N ASN A 326 22.16 8.04 -0.75
CA ASN A 326 20.90 8.16 0.00
C ASN A 326 19.88 9.08 -0.70
N ILE A 327 19.87 9.09 -2.04
CA ILE A 327 18.95 9.89 -2.84
C ILE A 327 18.14 8.97 -3.75
N VAL A 328 16.83 9.11 -3.69
CA VAL A 328 15.90 8.43 -4.60
C VAL A 328 15.34 9.48 -5.54
N VAL A 329 15.65 9.35 -6.83
CA VAL A 329 15.10 10.25 -7.84
C VAL A 329 13.67 9.81 -8.17
N VAL A 330 12.74 10.75 -8.11
CA VAL A 330 11.33 10.51 -8.37
C VAL A 330 10.80 11.49 -9.42
N SER A 331 9.98 10.99 -10.30
CA SER A 331 9.19 11.72 -11.29
C SER A 331 7.76 11.95 -10.78
N PRO A 332 6.91 12.73 -11.48
CA PRO A 332 5.53 12.97 -11.05
C PRO A 332 4.76 11.69 -10.77
N SER A 333 4.90 10.70 -11.65
CA SER A 333 4.19 9.43 -11.58
C SER A 333 4.63 8.60 -10.38
N THR A 334 5.94 8.50 -10.17
CA THR A 334 6.52 7.71 -9.07
C THR A 334 6.30 8.38 -7.73
N LEU A 335 6.44 9.71 -7.65
CA LEU A 335 6.14 10.47 -6.44
C LEU A 335 4.68 10.30 -6.01
N LEU A 336 3.73 10.42 -6.94
CA LEU A 336 2.31 10.27 -6.63
C LEU A 336 1.98 8.87 -6.06
N VAL A 337 2.58 7.82 -6.61
CA VAL A 337 2.44 6.45 -6.07
C VAL A 337 3.09 6.34 -4.68
N THR A 338 4.26 6.93 -4.48
CA THR A 338 4.93 6.97 -3.17
C THR A 338 4.05 7.66 -2.13
N LEU A 339 3.51 8.84 -2.42
CA LEU A 339 2.67 9.60 -1.50
C LEU A 339 1.33 8.88 -1.22
N ARG A 340 0.72 8.23 -2.21
CA ARG A 340 -0.48 7.39 -1.97
C ARG A 340 -0.19 6.17 -1.11
N THR A 341 1.01 5.60 -1.25
CA THR A 341 1.45 4.54 -0.35
C THR A 341 1.57 5.07 1.08
N ILE A 342 2.09 6.29 1.26
CA ILE A 342 2.16 6.96 2.56
C ILE A 342 0.76 7.23 3.13
N GLU A 343 -0.17 7.74 2.33
CA GLU A 343 -1.57 7.92 2.73
C GLU A 343 -2.20 6.61 3.21
N TYR A 344 -1.99 5.53 2.46
CA TYR A 344 -2.48 4.21 2.82
C TYR A 344 -1.91 3.72 4.17
N ILE A 345 -0.61 3.93 4.41
CA ILE A 345 0.03 3.60 5.69
C ILE A 345 -0.60 4.41 6.83
N TRP A 346 -0.85 5.71 6.64
CA TRP A 346 -1.55 6.55 7.61
C TRP A 346 -2.97 6.04 7.91
N ARG A 347 -3.73 5.71 6.87
CA ARG A 347 -5.09 5.17 7.02
C ARG A 347 -5.09 3.88 7.82
N SER A 348 -4.12 3.00 7.57
CA SER A 348 -3.92 1.76 8.33
C SER A 348 -3.60 2.03 9.80
N GLU A 349 -2.69 2.97 10.10
CA GLU A 349 -2.34 3.35 11.47
C GLU A 349 -3.55 3.92 12.23
N TYR A 350 -4.34 4.79 11.58
CA TYR A 350 -5.56 5.34 12.18
C TYR A 350 -6.59 4.24 12.47
N GLN A 351 -6.77 3.27 11.57
CA GLN A 351 -7.64 2.13 11.80
C GLN A 351 -7.16 1.26 12.97
N GLU A 352 -5.85 1.00 13.06
CA GLU A 352 -5.29 0.22 14.17
C GLU A 352 -5.48 0.93 15.52
N ARG A 353 -5.24 2.24 15.58
CA ARG A 353 -5.47 3.04 16.80
C ARG A 353 -6.93 3.00 17.23
N ASN A 354 -7.86 3.21 16.29
CA ASN A 354 -9.29 3.17 16.58
C ASN A 354 -9.74 1.76 17.03
N ALA A 355 -9.20 0.70 16.43
CA ALA A 355 -9.50 -0.67 16.84
C ALA A 355 -9.04 -0.95 18.27
N ARG A 356 -7.84 -0.46 18.68
CA ARG A 356 -7.36 -0.57 20.06
C ARG A 356 -8.27 0.18 21.04
N GLU A 357 -8.71 1.39 20.69
CA GLU A 357 -9.64 2.16 21.53
C GLU A 357 -11.01 1.48 21.68
N ILE A 358 -11.54 0.90 20.60
CA ILE A 358 -12.77 0.11 20.62
C ILE A 358 -12.60 -1.13 21.51
N ALA A 359 -11.49 -1.85 21.38
CA ALA A 359 -11.20 -3.04 22.20
C ALA A 359 -11.13 -2.70 23.70
N ALA A 360 -10.40 -1.64 24.05
CA ALA A 360 -10.33 -1.16 25.44
C ALA A 360 -11.71 -0.74 25.99
N SER A 361 -12.53 -0.09 25.16
CA SER A 361 -13.90 0.29 25.53
C SER A 361 -14.81 -0.94 25.71
N ALA A 362 -14.65 -1.97 24.86
CA ALA A 362 -15.39 -3.22 24.95
C ALA A 362 -15.00 -4.03 26.20
N GLU A 363 -13.71 -4.06 26.56
CA GLU A 363 -13.21 -4.68 27.78
C GLU A 363 -13.82 -4.02 29.02
N ALA A 364 -13.76 -2.68 29.11
CA ALA A 364 -14.37 -1.92 30.21
C ALA A 364 -15.89 -2.11 30.30
N LEU A 365 -16.58 -2.26 29.17
CA LEU A 365 -18.01 -2.56 29.14
C LEU A 365 -18.29 -3.98 29.68
N TYR A 366 -17.50 -4.96 29.27
CA TYR A 366 -17.64 -6.34 29.71
C TYR A 366 -17.42 -6.48 31.23
N GLU A 367 -16.40 -5.81 31.78
CA GLU A 367 -16.18 -5.76 33.23
C GLU A 367 -17.38 -5.20 33.99
N LYS A 368 -17.96 -4.10 33.49
CA LYS A 368 -19.19 -3.52 34.10
C LYS A 368 -20.38 -4.46 34.01
N LEU A 369 -20.51 -5.20 32.90
CA LEU A 369 -21.57 -6.19 32.76
C LEU A 369 -21.40 -7.32 33.78
N VAL A 370 -20.18 -7.83 33.98
CA VAL A 370 -19.89 -8.85 35.00
C VAL A 370 -20.26 -8.34 36.39
N ALA A 371 -19.80 -7.15 36.77
CA ALA A 371 -20.14 -6.55 38.07
C ALA A 371 -21.66 -6.38 38.25
N PHE A 372 -22.37 -5.96 37.20
CA PHE A 372 -23.83 -5.84 37.25
C PHE A 372 -24.52 -7.19 37.44
N VAL A 373 -24.06 -8.25 36.75
CA VAL A 373 -24.59 -9.61 36.92
C VAL A 373 -24.37 -10.11 38.35
N GLU A 374 -23.18 -9.90 38.92
CA GLU A 374 -22.90 -10.26 40.32
C GLU A 374 -23.83 -9.53 41.30
N ASP A 375 -24.10 -8.25 41.07
CA ASP A 375 -25.04 -7.50 41.91
C ASP A 375 -26.47 -8.01 41.78
N MET A 376 -26.89 -8.41 40.58
CA MET A 376 -28.20 -9.04 40.36
C MET A 376 -28.31 -10.42 41.03
N GLU A 377 -27.25 -11.22 41.03
CA GLU A 377 -27.19 -12.49 41.77
C GLU A 377 -27.34 -12.27 43.28
N LYS A 378 -26.61 -11.30 43.84
CA LYS A 378 -26.73 -10.92 45.27
C LYS A 378 -28.15 -10.47 45.61
N ILE A 379 -28.78 -9.68 44.75
CA ILE A 379 -30.18 -9.26 44.94
C ILE A 379 -31.10 -10.48 44.93
N GLY A 380 -30.91 -11.41 43.98
CA GLY A 380 -31.65 -12.67 43.92
C GLY A 380 -31.57 -13.48 45.22
N GLU A 381 -30.37 -13.59 45.79
CA GLU A 381 -30.18 -14.24 47.10
C GLU A 381 -30.93 -13.52 48.23
N GLN A 382 -30.83 -12.18 48.29
CA GLN A 382 -31.50 -11.39 49.32
C GLN A 382 -33.02 -11.49 49.23
N ILE A 383 -33.59 -11.51 48.02
CA ILE A 383 -35.02 -11.77 47.80
C ILE A 383 -35.39 -13.16 48.33
N GLY A 384 -34.60 -14.19 48.03
CA GLY A 384 -34.82 -15.54 48.55
C GLY A 384 -34.78 -15.60 50.08
N ARG A 385 -33.86 -14.87 50.73
CA ARG A 385 -33.80 -14.77 52.22
C ARG A 385 -35.00 -14.02 52.79
N THR A 386 -35.44 -12.95 52.12
CA THR A 386 -36.61 -12.17 52.50
C THR A 386 -37.87 -13.02 52.41
N GLN A 387 -38.04 -13.78 51.33
CA GLN A 387 -39.15 -14.70 51.16
C GLN A 387 -39.18 -15.76 52.27
N LYS A 388 -38.04 -16.41 52.57
CA LYS A 388 -37.97 -17.38 53.69
C LYS A 388 -38.35 -16.76 55.04
N SER A 389 -37.93 -15.52 55.28
CA SER A 389 -38.25 -14.80 56.53
C SER A 389 -39.73 -14.46 56.61
N TYR A 390 -40.32 -14.03 55.50
CA TYR A 390 -41.76 -13.81 55.36
C TYR A 390 -42.56 -15.10 55.60
N ASP A 391 -42.18 -16.20 54.96
CA ASP A 391 -42.83 -17.50 55.11
C ASP A 391 -42.73 -18.01 56.56
N ALA A 392 -41.58 -17.82 57.22
CA ALA A 392 -41.39 -18.16 58.63
C ALA A 392 -42.28 -17.31 59.55
N ALA A 393 -42.45 -16.01 59.27
CA ALA A 393 -43.36 -15.13 60.00
C ALA A 393 -44.82 -15.55 59.80
N MET A 394 -45.21 -15.88 58.57
CA MET A 394 -46.55 -16.34 58.24
C MET A 394 -46.86 -17.70 58.89
N ASN A 395 -45.87 -18.61 58.95
CA ASN A 395 -45.99 -19.86 59.71
C ASN A 395 -46.26 -19.64 61.20
N LYS A 396 -45.60 -18.66 61.84
CA LYS A 396 -45.88 -18.33 63.25
C LYS A 396 -47.25 -17.66 63.42
N LEU A 397 -47.69 -16.89 62.42
CA LEU A 397 -48.93 -16.13 62.47
C LEU A 397 -50.17 -16.99 62.20
N SER A 398 -50.20 -17.71 61.07
CA SER A 398 -51.42 -18.33 60.52
C SER A 398 -51.28 -19.80 60.07
N THR A 399 -50.16 -20.23 59.49
CA THR A 399 -50.09 -21.54 58.79
C THR A 399 -49.43 -22.66 59.59
N GLY A 400 -48.58 -22.37 60.58
CA GLY A 400 -47.84 -23.37 61.35
C GLY A 400 -48.64 -24.04 62.48
N LYS A 401 -48.15 -25.19 62.96
CA LYS A 401 -48.72 -25.88 64.13
C LYS A 401 -48.59 -24.99 65.38
N GLY A 402 -49.71 -24.71 66.04
CA GLY A 402 -49.76 -23.84 67.22
C GLY A 402 -49.58 -22.34 66.91
N ASN A 403 -49.92 -21.90 65.69
CA ASN A 403 -49.83 -20.50 65.28
C ASN A 403 -50.65 -19.53 66.17
N LEU A 404 -50.27 -18.26 66.13
CA LEU A 404 -50.82 -17.21 67.00
C LEU A 404 -52.31 -16.97 66.77
N ILE A 405 -52.80 -17.02 65.52
CA ILE A 405 -54.22 -16.83 65.22
C ILE A 405 -55.05 -17.96 65.86
N ARG A 406 -54.63 -19.21 65.69
CA ARG A 406 -55.31 -20.38 66.29
C ARG A 406 -55.29 -20.32 67.81
N ARG A 407 -54.19 -19.89 68.43
CA ARG A 407 -54.12 -19.67 69.89
C ARG A 407 -55.02 -18.54 70.37
N ALA A 408 -55.03 -17.40 69.66
CA ALA A 408 -55.87 -16.25 70.01
C ALA A 408 -57.37 -16.56 69.87
N GLU A 409 -57.77 -17.26 68.80
CA GLU A 409 -59.15 -17.72 68.62
C GLU A 409 -59.53 -18.83 69.63
N GLY A 410 -58.60 -19.73 69.97
CA GLY A 410 -58.80 -20.69 71.07
C GLY A 410 -59.07 -20.01 72.42
N MET A 411 -58.35 -18.93 72.74
CA MET A 411 -58.62 -18.14 73.95
C MET A 411 -59.97 -17.42 73.90
N ARG A 412 -60.39 -16.92 72.72
CA ARG A 412 -61.72 -16.36 72.53
C ARG A 412 -62.81 -17.41 72.76
N LYS A 413 -62.63 -18.65 72.28
CA LYS A 413 -63.55 -19.78 72.55
C LYS A 413 -63.63 -20.12 74.04
N LEU A 414 -62.54 -19.93 74.80
CA LEU A 414 -62.47 -20.12 76.25
C LEU A 414 -63.04 -18.94 77.09
N GLY A 415 -63.62 -17.91 76.45
CA GLY A 415 -64.39 -16.86 77.14
C GLY A 415 -63.78 -15.45 77.13
N LEU A 416 -62.65 -15.24 76.45
CA LEU A 416 -62.12 -13.88 76.23
C LEU A 416 -62.99 -13.11 75.22
N LYS A 417 -63.46 -11.91 75.61
CA LYS A 417 -64.29 -11.02 74.76
C LYS A 417 -63.48 -9.79 74.30
N PRO A 418 -62.75 -9.86 73.18
CA PRO A 418 -61.99 -8.72 72.67
C PRO A 418 -62.90 -7.64 72.09
N LYS A 419 -62.45 -6.37 72.15
CA LYS A 419 -63.18 -5.20 71.62
C LYS A 419 -63.14 -5.10 70.08
N LYS A 420 -62.22 -5.79 69.40
CA LYS A 420 -62.09 -5.87 67.93
C LYS A 420 -61.70 -7.30 67.53
N ALA A 421 -62.22 -7.79 66.41
CA ALA A 421 -61.96 -9.12 65.88
C ALA A 421 -60.90 -9.10 64.76
N LEU A 422 -60.25 -10.25 64.53
CA LEU A 422 -59.30 -10.42 63.44
C LEU A 422 -60.01 -10.42 62.06
N PRO A 423 -59.34 -9.97 60.98
CA PRO A 423 -59.90 -10.01 59.63
C PRO A 423 -60.18 -11.44 59.16
N ALA A 424 -61.32 -11.65 58.49
CA ALA A 424 -61.77 -12.97 58.03
C ALA A 424 -60.79 -13.67 57.06
N SER A 425 -59.99 -12.91 56.30
CA SER A 425 -58.98 -13.44 55.37
C SER A 425 -57.83 -14.19 56.05
N LEU A 426 -57.60 -13.94 57.34
CA LEU A 426 -56.56 -14.60 58.14
C LEU A 426 -57.12 -15.68 59.06
N ALA A 427 -58.44 -15.78 59.18
CA ALA A 427 -59.16 -16.76 60.00
C ALA A 427 -59.50 -18.06 59.23
N GLY A 428 -58.90 -18.26 58.05
CA GLY A 428 -59.29 -19.31 57.09
C GLY A 428 -59.00 -20.75 57.52
N ASN A 429 -60.06 -21.57 57.40
CA ASN A 429 -60.22 -23.01 57.55
C ASN A 429 -60.05 -23.61 58.96
N GLU A 430 -61.15 -23.49 59.72
CA GLU A 430 -61.48 -24.38 60.83
C GLU A 430 -61.68 -25.82 60.32
N GLU A 431 -60.62 -26.62 60.26
CA GLU A 431 -60.77 -28.06 60.45
C GLU A 431 -60.68 -28.35 61.95
N GLU A 432 -61.79 -28.88 62.47
CA GLU A 432 -61.98 -29.37 63.83
C GLU A 432 -61.03 -30.54 64.09
N GLU A 433 -59.87 -30.29 64.69
CA GLU A 433 -59.17 -31.32 65.46
C GLU A 433 -59.41 -31.07 66.97
N PRO A 434 -59.87 -32.09 67.72
CA PRO A 434 -60.14 -31.95 69.13
C PRO A 434 -58.82 -31.80 69.90
N LEU A 435 -58.79 -30.84 70.82
CA LEU A 435 -57.68 -30.58 71.71
C LEU A 435 -57.48 -31.74 72.70
N LEU A 436 -56.32 -32.39 72.66
CA LEU A 436 -55.66 -33.01 73.82
C LEU A 436 -54.28 -32.40 74.01
#